data_AF-A0A2A5C441-F1
#
_entry.id   AF-A0A2A5C441-F1
#
_cell.length_a   1.000
_cell.length_b   1.000
_cell.length_c   1.000
_cell.angle_alpha   90.00
_cell.angle_beta   90.00
_cell.angle_gamma   90.00
#
_symmetry.space_group_name_H-M   'P 1'
#
loop_
_entity.id
_entity.type
_entity.pdbx_description
1 polymer ?
#
loop_
_entity_poly.entity_id
_entity_poly.type
_entity_poly.pdbx_seq_one_letter_code
_entity_poly.pdbx_strand_id
1 'polypeptide(L)'
;MKFFTHRTIFLMPILFLIFHAPFAHAELNTVSVTASLSNQAGRAIISSDRGNHIVVDSVPPLKGPNVALNPIDLMLSALASCGLFMAESSAKEQFDLTDIQVIVEGDFNPRGVKEMGAGDPSFRAFRVKIQTTPHLAEIDFSIISTAFRTHCPIYTTLDRAANIAIFNGFNDIGGIAPVTAKVHAQLSNQPGRAIINAREIYFIVDSIPPLGGPNEELNPLDLMLGAQAACVTFVMEAVANEEQWELASISSKVTGHFAAEGVKLASYDINPRIQRMDIEFVAEGIDLVERYKMISNLKARCPIYTTLSNSIEPINIIDKSM
;
A
#
# COMPACT_ATOMS: atom_id res chain seq x y z
N MET A 1 62.63 -45.28 36.80
CA MET A 1 62.98 -44.06 36.05
C MET A 1 62.55 -44.26 34.59
N LYS A 2 61.34 -43.82 34.23
CA LYS A 2 60.82 -43.77 32.85
C LYS A 2 60.18 -42.40 32.69
N PHE A 3 60.77 -41.54 31.86
CA PHE A 3 60.27 -40.19 31.58
C PHE A 3 59.24 -40.25 30.45
N PHE A 4 58.04 -39.73 30.72
CA PHE A 4 57.02 -39.40 29.73
C PHE A 4 57.35 -38.03 29.13
N THR A 5 57.44 -37.92 27.81
CA THR A 5 57.54 -36.64 27.11
C THR A 5 56.19 -36.30 26.46
N HIS A 6 55.49 -35.32 27.03
CA HIS A 6 54.29 -34.72 26.43
C HIS A 6 54.70 -33.79 25.28
N ARG A 7 54.15 -34.02 24.08
CA ARG A 7 54.14 -33.06 22.97
C ARG A 7 52.92 -32.16 23.11
N THR A 8 53.15 -30.88 23.41
CA THR A 8 52.12 -29.83 23.44
C THR A 8 51.87 -29.34 22.01
N ILE A 9 50.64 -29.47 21.51
CA ILE A 9 50.19 -28.90 20.23
C ILE A 9 49.73 -27.46 20.51
N PHE A 10 50.46 -26.48 19.97
CA PHE A 10 50.05 -25.07 19.95
C PHE A 10 49.05 -24.86 18.80
N LEU A 11 47.77 -24.67 19.11
CA LEU A 11 46.78 -24.15 18.15
C LEU A 11 46.90 -22.63 18.11
N MET A 12 47.37 -22.08 16.99
CA MET A 12 47.21 -20.65 16.66
C MET A 12 45.72 -20.37 16.37
N PRO A 13 45.11 -19.31 16.93
CA PRO A 13 43.78 -18.91 16.52
C PRO A 13 43.88 -18.23 15.15
N ILE A 14 43.23 -18.82 14.16
CA ILE A 14 42.99 -18.20 12.86
C ILE A 14 41.94 -17.10 13.10
N LEU A 15 42.40 -15.85 13.15
CA LEU A 15 41.54 -14.68 13.22
C LEU A 15 40.84 -14.53 11.86
N PHE A 16 39.63 -15.06 11.73
CA PHE A 16 38.75 -14.80 10.59
C PHE A 16 38.31 -13.33 10.62
N LEU A 17 38.99 -12.49 9.85
CA LEU A 17 38.49 -11.18 9.46
C LEU A 17 37.28 -11.39 8.55
N ILE A 18 36.07 -11.36 9.14
CA ILE A 18 34.82 -11.27 8.39
C ILE A 18 34.77 -9.85 7.81
N PHE A 19 35.25 -9.71 6.57
CA PHE A 19 34.90 -8.58 5.73
C PHE A 19 33.38 -8.60 5.55
N HIS A 20 32.67 -7.73 6.26
CA HIS A 20 31.29 -7.41 5.93
C HIS A 20 31.33 -6.72 4.57
N ALA A 21 31.01 -7.45 3.51
CA ALA A 21 30.75 -6.83 2.23
C ALA A 21 29.69 -5.74 2.44
N PRO A 22 29.87 -4.52 1.89
CA PRO A 22 28.87 -3.49 2.01
C PRO A 22 27.56 -4.02 1.42
N PHE A 23 26.46 -3.95 2.19
CA PHE A 23 25.12 -4.24 1.70
C PHE A 23 24.93 -3.49 0.38
N ALA A 24 24.73 -4.24 -0.71
CA ALA A 24 24.46 -3.66 -2.02
C ALA A 24 23.20 -2.81 -1.89
N HIS A 25 23.29 -1.51 -2.21
CA HIS A 25 22.11 -0.65 -2.27
C HIS A 25 21.27 -1.11 -3.46
N ALA A 26 20.11 -1.68 -3.20
CA ALA A 26 19.21 -2.17 -4.25
C ALA A 26 18.79 -1.02 -5.19
N GLU A 27 18.76 -1.30 -6.49
CA GLU A 27 18.31 -0.33 -7.50
C GLU A 27 16.82 0.00 -7.30
N LEU A 28 16.51 1.30 -7.26
CA LEU A 28 15.14 1.78 -7.10
C LEU A 28 14.45 1.93 -8.44
N ASN A 29 13.24 1.39 -8.50
CA ASN A 29 12.32 1.48 -9.62
C ASN A 29 11.23 2.49 -9.28
N THR A 30 10.64 3.09 -10.31
CA THR A 30 9.56 4.05 -10.16
C THR A 30 8.24 3.51 -10.71
N VAL A 31 7.16 3.88 -10.05
CA VAL A 31 5.79 3.73 -10.55
C VAL A 31 5.05 5.01 -10.27
N SER A 32 4.26 5.49 -11.24
CA SER A 32 3.45 6.70 -11.07
C SER A 32 1.99 6.47 -11.41
N VAL A 33 1.15 7.25 -10.74
CA VAL A 33 -0.30 7.28 -10.94
C VAL A 33 -0.77 8.73 -10.85
N THR A 34 -1.68 9.11 -11.74
CA THR A 34 -2.29 10.45 -11.77
C THR A 34 -3.73 10.38 -11.32
N ALA A 35 -4.19 11.40 -10.60
CA ALA A 35 -5.58 11.69 -10.31
C ALA A 35 -5.94 13.06 -10.88
N SER A 36 -7.09 13.15 -11.57
CA SER A 36 -7.66 14.43 -12.00
C SER A 36 -9.16 14.45 -11.76
N LEU A 37 -9.71 15.63 -11.42
CA LEU A 37 -11.16 15.75 -11.29
C LEU A 37 -11.86 15.46 -12.62
N SER A 38 -13.03 14.81 -12.52
CA SER A 38 -13.86 14.41 -13.67
C SER A 38 -14.82 15.50 -14.16
N ASN A 39 -14.67 16.74 -13.67
CA ASN A 39 -15.63 17.84 -13.76
C ASN A 39 -16.97 17.62 -13.00
N GLN A 40 -17.10 16.50 -12.29
CA GLN A 40 -18.12 16.31 -11.26
C GLN A 40 -17.46 16.55 -9.89
N ALA A 41 -18.04 17.43 -9.08
CA ALA A 41 -17.54 17.74 -7.75
C ALA A 41 -17.37 16.48 -6.89
N GLY A 42 -16.20 16.33 -6.27
CA GLY A 42 -15.88 15.17 -5.45
C GLY A 42 -15.74 13.87 -6.24
N ARG A 43 -15.48 13.90 -7.55
CA ARG A 43 -15.20 12.71 -8.37
C ARG A 43 -13.97 12.91 -9.23
N ALA A 44 -13.06 11.93 -9.19
CA ALA A 44 -11.81 11.93 -9.92
C ALA A 44 -11.64 10.67 -10.78
N ILE A 45 -10.78 10.77 -11.78
CA ILE A 45 -10.29 9.65 -12.58
C ILE A 45 -8.84 9.40 -12.15
N ILE A 46 -8.58 8.19 -11.67
CA ILE A 46 -7.23 7.68 -11.48
C ILE A 46 -6.75 7.06 -12.78
N SER A 47 -5.51 7.34 -13.17
CA SER A 47 -4.87 6.85 -14.39
C SER A 47 -3.47 6.32 -14.05
N SER A 48 -3.22 5.03 -14.32
CA SER A 48 -1.87 4.47 -14.20
C SER A 48 -1.02 4.85 -15.40
N ASP A 49 0.31 4.81 -15.24
CA ASP A 49 1.25 5.01 -16.37
C ASP A 49 1.08 3.95 -17.48
N ARG A 50 0.35 2.86 -17.22
CA ARG A 50 0.03 1.79 -18.19
C ARG A 50 -1.26 2.03 -18.97
N GLY A 51 -1.98 3.12 -18.69
CA GLY A 51 -3.21 3.50 -19.39
C GLY A 51 -4.50 2.90 -18.81
N ASN A 52 -4.44 2.28 -17.62
CA ASN A 52 -5.63 1.80 -16.93
C ASN A 52 -6.26 2.93 -16.12
N HIS A 53 -7.59 2.97 -16.12
CA HIS A 53 -8.35 4.04 -15.48
C HIS A 53 -9.38 3.49 -14.49
N ILE A 54 -9.57 4.19 -13.38
CA ILE A 54 -10.64 3.89 -12.43
C ILE A 54 -11.26 5.17 -11.89
N VAL A 55 -12.59 5.19 -11.81
CA VAL A 55 -13.34 6.31 -11.25
C VAL A 55 -13.38 6.16 -9.74
N VAL A 56 -13.08 7.25 -9.05
CA VAL A 56 -13.16 7.33 -7.60
C VAL A 56 -13.95 8.55 -7.15
N ASP A 57 -14.57 8.43 -6.00
CA ASP A 57 -15.33 9.48 -5.33
C ASP A 57 -14.65 9.90 -4.03
N SER A 58 -14.81 11.18 -3.71
CA SER A 58 -14.59 11.73 -2.39
C SER A 58 -15.66 11.21 -1.42
N VAL A 59 -15.40 11.35 -0.13
CA VAL A 59 -16.21 10.79 0.95
C VAL A 59 -17.13 11.84 1.59
N PRO A 60 -18.18 11.43 2.34
CA PRO A 60 -19.11 12.38 2.97
C PRO A 60 -18.45 13.41 3.90
N PRO A 61 -17.41 13.08 4.71
CA PRO A 61 -16.63 14.08 5.45
C PRO A 61 -16.06 15.22 4.61
N LEU A 62 -15.83 14.99 3.31
CA LEU A 62 -15.33 15.97 2.33
C LEU A 62 -16.44 16.40 1.34
N LYS A 63 -17.71 16.18 1.67
CA LYS A 63 -18.89 16.49 0.84
C LYS A 63 -18.94 15.77 -0.52
N GLY A 64 -18.24 14.63 -0.65
CA GLY A 64 -18.22 13.82 -1.86
C GLY A 64 -19.41 12.85 -2.02
N PRO A 65 -19.69 12.39 -3.25
CA PRO A 65 -20.80 11.49 -3.55
C PRO A 65 -20.61 10.07 -2.97
N ASN A 66 -19.38 9.58 -2.91
CA ASN A 66 -19.02 8.26 -2.35
C ASN A 66 -19.81 7.05 -2.91
N VAL A 67 -20.26 7.15 -4.17
CA VAL A 67 -21.00 6.08 -4.87
C VAL A 67 -20.04 5.16 -5.64
N ALA A 68 -18.93 5.71 -6.16
CA ALA A 68 -17.79 4.93 -6.66
C ALA A 68 -16.83 4.56 -5.52
N LEU A 69 -15.74 3.87 -5.84
CA LEU A 69 -14.63 3.59 -4.92
C LEU A 69 -14.07 4.89 -4.36
N ASN A 70 -13.55 4.88 -3.14
CA ASN A 70 -12.89 6.04 -2.55
C ASN A 70 -11.41 5.74 -2.24
N PRO A 71 -10.59 6.74 -1.85
CA PRO A 71 -9.17 6.53 -1.58
C PRO A 71 -8.88 5.44 -0.52
N ILE A 72 -9.75 5.28 0.46
CA ILE A 72 -9.60 4.26 1.51
C ILE A 72 -9.86 2.87 0.92
N ASP A 73 -10.90 2.71 0.09
CA ASP A 73 -11.17 1.47 -0.62
C ASP A 73 -9.96 1.05 -1.46
N LEU A 74 -9.34 1.98 -2.19
CA LEU A 74 -8.15 1.70 -3.00
C LEU A 74 -6.96 1.23 -2.16
N MET A 75 -6.65 1.90 -1.04
CA MET A 75 -5.53 1.50 -0.19
C MET A 75 -5.73 0.12 0.46
N LEU A 76 -6.95 -0.17 0.94
CA LEU A 76 -7.26 -1.51 1.48
C LEU A 76 -7.24 -2.57 0.38
N SER A 77 -7.71 -2.24 -0.82
CA SER A 77 -7.64 -3.12 -2.00
C SER A 77 -6.21 -3.41 -2.42
N ALA A 78 -5.30 -2.43 -2.34
CA ALA A 78 -3.87 -2.62 -2.57
C ALA A 78 -3.29 -3.66 -1.58
N LEU A 79 -3.60 -3.51 -0.29
CA LEU A 79 -3.08 -4.43 0.74
C LEU A 79 -3.68 -5.84 0.57
N ALA A 80 -4.98 -5.93 0.28
CA ALA A 80 -5.70 -7.19 0.11
C ALA A 80 -5.20 -7.97 -1.11
N SER A 81 -5.13 -7.31 -2.27
CA SER A 81 -4.66 -7.91 -3.52
C SER A 81 -3.18 -8.29 -3.46
N CYS A 82 -2.32 -7.45 -2.86
CA CYS A 82 -0.91 -7.81 -2.69
C CYS A 82 -0.73 -9.06 -1.82
N GLY A 83 -1.46 -9.16 -0.71
CA GLY A 83 -1.44 -10.36 0.14
C GLY A 83 -1.95 -11.61 -0.60
N LEU A 84 -2.99 -11.45 -1.40
CA LEU A 84 -3.55 -12.53 -2.23
C LEU A 84 -2.53 -13.04 -3.26
N PHE A 85 -1.84 -12.16 -3.97
CA PHE A 85 -0.84 -12.55 -4.96
C PHE A 85 0.45 -13.12 -4.34
N MET A 86 0.83 -12.65 -3.14
CA MET A 86 1.91 -13.28 -2.38
C MET A 86 1.53 -14.70 -1.98
N ALA A 87 0.30 -14.90 -1.52
CA ALA A 87 -0.20 -16.22 -1.18
C ALA A 87 -0.20 -17.15 -2.41
N GLU A 88 -0.82 -16.72 -3.51
CA GLU A 88 -0.85 -17.47 -4.78
C GLU A 88 0.57 -17.83 -5.28
N SER A 89 1.47 -16.84 -5.35
CA SER A 89 2.85 -17.04 -5.82
C SER A 89 3.64 -17.99 -4.93
N SER A 90 3.49 -17.88 -3.61
CA SER A 90 4.23 -18.71 -2.63
C SER A 90 3.82 -20.18 -2.63
N ALA A 91 2.63 -20.49 -3.14
CA ALA A 91 2.07 -21.83 -3.15
C ALA A 91 2.09 -22.50 -4.52
N LYS A 92 2.44 -21.75 -5.58
CA LYS A 92 2.43 -22.21 -6.99
C LYS A 92 3.23 -23.49 -7.25
N GLU A 93 4.29 -23.74 -6.50
CA GLU A 93 5.12 -24.95 -6.65
C GLU A 93 4.60 -26.16 -5.85
N GLN A 94 3.65 -25.96 -4.93
CA GLN A 94 3.20 -26.97 -3.98
C GLN A 94 1.78 -27.50 -4.30
N PHE A 95 0.85 -26.63 -4.70
CA PHE A 95 -0.53 -26.98 -5.02
C PHE A 95 -1.23 -25.82 -5.76
N ASP A 96 -2.32 -26.12 -6.46
CA ASP A 96 -3.12 -25.12 -7.17
C ASP A 96 -4.06 -24.40 -6.18
N LEU A 97 -3.73 -23.16 -5.84
CA LEU A 97 -4.57 -22.29 -5.00
C LEU A 97 -5.74 -21.77 -5.82
N THR A 98 -6.88 -22.43 -5.72
CA THR A 98 -8.11 -22.03 -6.42
C THR A 98 -9.04 -21.22 -5.51
N ASP A 99 -9.14 -21.60 -4.24
CA ASP A 99 -10.07 -20.98 -3.28
C ASP A 99 -9.33 -20.31 -2.12
N ILE A 100 -8.88 -19.08 -2.35
CA ILE A 100 -8.31 -18.18 -1.33
C ILE A 100 -8.99 -16.81 -1.36
N GLN A 101 -9.32 -16.33 -0.17
CA GLN A 101 -9.85 -14.99 0.06
C GLN A 101 -8.97 -14.24 1.07
N VAL A 102 -8.68 -12.98 0.77
CA VAL A 102 -8.02 -12.05 1.68
C VAL A 102 -9.00 -10.93 2.02
N ILE A 103 -9.27 -10.73 3.31
CA ILE A 103 -10.14 -9.68 3.81
C ILE A 103 -9.28 -8.69 4.57
N VAL A 104 -9.36 -7.41 4.21
CA VAL A 104 -8.62 -6.34 4.88
C VAL A 104 -9.59 -5.35 5.50
N GLU A 105 -9.38 -5.08 6.78
CA GLU A 105 -10.08 -4.06 7.55
C GLU A 105 -9.09 -3.01 8.04
N GLY A 106 -9.52 -1.75 8.14
CA GLY A 106 -8.70 -0.66 8.66
C GLY A 106 -9.48 0.32 9.52
N ASP A 107 -8.81 0.83 10.56
CA ASP A 107 -9.35 1.84 11.47
C ASP A 107 -8.63 3.16 11.30
N PHE A 108 -9.38 4.23 11.10
CA PHE A 108 -8.87 5.59 11.00
C PHE A 108 -9.88 6.56 11.63
N ASN A 109 -9.47 7.80 11.90
CA ASN A 109 -10.36 8.79 12.49
C ASN A 109 -10.99 9.70 11.40
N PRO A 110 -12.26 9.49 11.01
CA PRO A 110 -12.90 10.29 9.97
C PRO A 110 -13.08 11.77 10.36
N ARG A 111 -13.03 12.12 11.66
CA ARG A 111 -13.11 13.52 12.09
C ARG A 111 -11.91 14.34 11.63
N GLY A 112 -10.71 13.75 11.70
CA GLY A 112 -9.48 14.39 11.21
C GLY A 112 -9.49 14.64 9.70
N VAL A 113 -10.23 13.81 8.95
CA VAL A 113 -10.42 14.00 7.50
C VAL A 113 -11.28 15.24 7.24
N LYS A 114 -12.38 15.38 7.99
CA LYS A 114 -13.31 16.49 7.87
C LYS A 114 -12.65 17.82 8.24
N GLU A 115 -11.94 17.87 9.36
CA GLU A 115 -11.52 19.12 9.97
C GLU A 115 -10.10 19.02 10.53
N MET A 116 -9.26 19.99 10.17
CA MET A 116 -7.90 20.10 10.68
C MET A 116 -7.92 20.26 12.21
N GLY A 117 -7.19 19.40 12.92
CA GLY A 117 -7.12 19.44 14.38
C GLY A 117 -8.20 18.63 15.12
N ALA A 118 -9.18 18.04 14.42
CA ALA A 118 -10.22 17.19 15.01
C ALA A 118 -9.75 15.75 15.36
N GLY A 119 -8.44 15.57 15.50
CA GLY A 119 -7.74 14.30 15.75
C GLY A 119 -6.98 13.80 14.51
N ASP A 120 -5.98 12.95 14.72
CA ASP A 120 -5.12 12.49 13.63
C ASP A 120 -5.84 11.41 12.76
N PRO A 121 -5.99 11.65 11.44
CA PRO A 121 -6.75 10.81 10.52
C PRO A 121 -6.00 9.57 10.02
N SER A 122 -4.75 9.36 10.44
CA SER A 122 -3.97 8.18 10.03
C SER A 122 -4.66 6.87 10.42
N PHE A 123 -4.41 5.84 9.63
CA PHE A 123 -4.75 4.48 10.00
C PHE A 123 -3.99 4.08 11.26
N ARG A 124 -4.69 3.41 12.19
CA ARG A 124 -4.15 2.98 13.49
C ARG A 124 -3.81 1.50 13.52
N ALA A 125 -4.60 0.72 12.80
CA ALA A 125 -4.42 -0.71 12.67
C ALA A 125 -5.03 -1.18 11.36
N PHE A 126 -4.43 -2.23 10.82
CA PHE A 126 -4.99 -3.06 9.78
C PHE A 126 -5.18 -4.48 10.30
N ARG A 127 -6.24 -5.15 9.84
CA ARG A 127 -6.47 -6.56 10.10
C ARG A 127 -6.61 -7.27 8.77
N VAL A 128 -5.75 -8.26 8.54
CA VAL A 128 -5.73 -9.05 7.31
C VAL A 128 -6.13 -10.49 7.66
N LYS A 129 -7.30 -10.92 7.21
CA LYS A 129 -7.75 -12.31 7.34
C LYS A 129 -7.45 -13.03 6.03
N ILE A 130 -6.68 -14.11 6.10
CA ILE A 130 -6.42 -14.99 4.96
C ILE A 130 -7.24 -16.25 5.17
N GLN A 131 -8.13 -16.53 4.22
CA GLN A 131 -9.06 -17.65 4.26
C GLN A 131 -8.77 -18.58 3.09
N THR A 132 -8.54 -19.85 3.39
CA THR A 132 -8.35 -20.92 2.39
C THR A 132 -9.38 -22.03 2.65
N THR A 133 -9.73 -22.81 1.62
CA THR A 133 -10.60 -23.97 1.82
C THR A 133 -10.01 -25.01 2.79
N PRO A 134 -10.84 -25.76 3.55
CA PRO A 134 -10.37 -26.72 4.55
C PRO A 134 -9.46 -27.86 4.04
N HIS A 135 -9.47 -28.19 2.74
CA HIS A 135 -8.56 -29.21 2.18
C HIS A 135 -7.12 -28.71 1.99
N LEU A 136 -6.89 -27.43 2.24
CA LEU A 136 -5.59 -26.76 2.24
C LEU A 136 -5.13 -26.43 3.68
N ALA A 137 -5.68 -27.11 4.69
CA ALA A 137 -5.46 -26.85 6.12
C ALA A 137 -4.01 -27.02 6.61
N GLU A 138 -3.09 -27.47 5.74
CA GLU A 138 -1.64 -27.51 5.99
C GLU A 138 -0.83 -26.84 4.87
N ILE A 139 -1.42 -25.91 4.10
CA ILE A 139 -0.56 -24.85 3.56
C ILE A 139 0.02 -24.17 4.79
N ASP A 140 1.33 -24.20 4.92
CA ASP A 140 1.97 -23.55 6.04
C ASP A 140 1.66 -22.05 5.94
N PHE A 141 0.65 -21.60 6.69
CA PHE A 141 0.27 -20.19 6.83
C PHE A 141 1.51 -19.35 7.17
N SER A 142 2.55 -19.95 7.76
CA SER A 142 3.84 -19.32 7.93
C SER A 142 4.52 -18.96 6.60
N ILE A 143 4.47 -19.81 5.56
CA ILE A 143 5.03 -19.51 4.23
C ILE A 143 4.29 -18.33 3.61
N ILE A 144 2.95 -18.39 3.53
CA ILE A 144 2.13 -17.31 2.96
C ILE A 144 2.35 -16.00 3.74
N SER A 145 2.24 -16.06 5.07
CA SER A 145 2.39 -14.86 5.90
C SER A 145 3.82 -14.33 5.88
N THR A 146 4.84 -15.18 5.75
CA THR A 146 6.23 -14.77 5.57
C THR A 146 6.39 -14.06 4.25
N ALA A 147 5.95 -14.67 3.14
CA ALA A 147 6.01 -14.06 1.82
C ALA A 147 5.30 -12.70 1.78
N PHE A 148 4.13 -12.61 2.41
CA PHE A 148 3.41 -11.34 2.53
C PHE A 148 4.19 -10.31 3.35
N ARG A 149 4.79 -10.70 4.47
CA ARG A 149 5.56 -9.80 5.35
C ARG A 149 6.89 -9.34 4.75
N THR A 150 7.53 -10.14 3.90
CA THR A 150 8.87 -9.86 3.39
C THR A 150 8.90 -9.35 1.95
N HIS A 151 7.97 -9.79 1.11
CA HIS A 151 8.00 -9.50 -0.34
C HIS A 151 6.86 -8.60 -0.82
N CYS A 152 5.80 -8.36 -0.04
CA CYS A 152 4.79 -7.40 -0.45
C CYS A 152 5.26 -5.96 -0.24
N PRO A 153 5.34 -5.13 -1.30
CA PRO A 153 5.72 -3.72 -1.17
C PRO A 153 4.67 -2.94 -0.38
N ILE A 154 3.39 -3.31 -0.47
CA ILE A 154 2.30 -2.64 0.26
C ILE A 154 2.37 -2.92 1.76
N TYR A 155 2.58 -4.19 2.14
CA TYR A 155 2.75 -4.59 3.54
C TYR A 155 3.99 -3.93 4.14
N THR A 156 5.15 -4.08 3.50
CA THR A 156 6.43 -3.60 4.04
C THR A 156 6.49 -2.07 4.14
N THR A 157 5.69 -1.36 3.35
CA THR A 157 5.41 0.07 3.56
C THR A 157 4.47 0.30 4.75
N LEU A 158 3.28 -0.29 4.76
CA LEU A 158 2.25 0.02 5.77
C LEU A 158 2.57 -0.47 7.19
N ASP A 159 3.33 -1.55 7.34
CA ASP A 159 3.71 -2.13 8.64
C ASP A 159 4.58 -1.18 9.48
N ARG A 160 5.22 -0.21 8.83
CA ARG A 160 5.93 0.88 9.52
C ARG A 160 5.02 2.02 9.96
N ALA A 161 3.87 2.18 9.30
CA ALA A 161 2.91 3.24 9.60
C ALA A 161 1.92 2.85 10.70
N ALA A 162 1.45 1.59 10.68
CA ALA A 162 0.44 1.08 11.60
C ALA A 162 0.60 -0.43 11.81
N ASN A 163 0.11 -0.93 12.95
CA ASN A 163 0.13 -2.36 13.22
C ASN A 163 -0.72 -3.12 12.19
N ILE A 164 -0.15 -4.18 11.59
CA ILE A 164 -0.87 -5.10 10.72
C ILE A 164 -0.95 -6.47 11.38
N ALA A 165 -2.15 -6.83 11.85
CA ALA A 165 -2.42 -8.16 12.38
C ALA A 165 -2.90 -9.09 11.25
N ILE A 166 -2.24 -10.24 11.09
CA ILE A 166 -2.59 -11.25 10.08
C ILE A 166 -3.18 -12.48 10.77
N PHE A 167 -4.34 -12.93 10.32
CA PHE A 167 -5.09 -14.04 10.91
C PHE A 167 -5.31 -15.15 9.90
N ASN A 168 -5.25 -16.40 10.38
CA ASN A 168 -5.68 -17.58 9.63
C ASN A 168 -7.15 -17.90 9.96
N GLY A 169 -7.99 -18.05 8.94
CA GLY A 169 -9.30 -18.69 9.06
C GLY A 169 -10.53 -17.78 9.23
N PHE A 170 -11.66 -18.42 9.51
CA PHE A 170 -13.02 -17.85 9.49
C PHE A 170 -13.44 -17.13 10.77
N ASN A 171 -12.60 -17.10 11.80
CA ASN A 171 -13.01 -16.53 13.08
C ASN A 171 -13.09 -15.00 12.98
N ASP A 172 -14.31 -14.48 13.13
CA ASP A 172 -14.48 -13.08 13.44
C ASP A 172 -13.73 -12.76 14.72
N ILE A 173 -12.94 -11.69 14.65
CA ILE A 173 -12.16 -11.20 15.77
C ILE A 173 -13.13 -10.44 16.66
N GLY A 174 -13.95 -11.20 17.40
CA GLY A 174 -14.83 -10.64 18.42
C GLY A 174 -13.99 -9.81 19.38
N GLY A 175 -14.36 -8.52 19.53
CA GLY A 175 -13.76 -7.62 20.52
C GLY A 175 -12.84 -6.52 19.99
N ILE A 176 -12.70 -6.32 18.67
CA ILE A 176 -11.96 -5.18 18.12
C ILE A 176 -12.92 -4.01 17.86
N ALA A 177 -12.42 -2.78 18.08
CA ALA A 177 -13.09 -1.50 17.83
C ALA A 177 -13.85 -1.46 16.48
N PRO A 178 -14.89 -0.60 16.34
CA PRO A 178 -15.67 -0.53 15.12
C PRO A 178 -14.79 -0.35 13.87
N VAL A 179 -14.87 -1.33 12.97
CA VAL A 179 -14.19 -1.33 11.68
C VAL A 179 -14.70 -0.15 10.86
N THR A 180 -13.80 0.73 10.41
CA THR A 180 -14.20 1.91 9.64
C THR A 180 -14.28 1.64 8.14
N ALA A 181 -13.45 0.72 7.63
CA ALA A 181 -13.48 0.29 6.23
C ALA A 181 -13.07 -1.18 6.07
N LYS A 182 -13.61 -1.85 5.05
CA LYS A 182 -13.41 -3.28 4.77
C LYS A 182 -13.41 -3.56 3.27
N VAL A 183 -12.49 -4.40 2.81
CA VAL A 183 -12.36 -4.87 1.43
C VAL A 183 -12.13 -6.38 1.41
N HIS A 184 -12.66 -7.06 0.40
CA HIS A 184 -12.42 -8.46 0.12
C HIS A 184 -11.67 -8.61 -1.21
N ALA A 185 -10.70 -9.52 -1.26
CA ALA A 185 -10.00 -9.92 -2.47
C ALA A 185 -10.07 -11.45 -2.59
N GLN A 186 -10.33 -11.95 -3.79
CA GLN A 186 -10.31 -13.38 -4.09
C GLN A 186 -9.73 -13.62 -5.48
N LEU A 187 -9.20 -14.81 -5.75
CA LEU A 187 -8.72 -15.14 -7.09
C LEU A 187 -9.88 -15.22 -8.08
N SER A 188 -9.61 -14.86 -9.34
CA SER A 188 -10.56 -14.89 -10.44
C SER A 188 -10.62 -16.23 -11.17
N ASN A 189 -9.83 -17.21 -10.75
CA ASN A 189 -9.47 -18.44 -11.48
C ASN A 189 -8.62 -18.22 -12.75
N GLN A 190 -8.12 -17.00 -12.97
CA GLN A 190 -6.99 -16.74 -13.86
C GLN A 190 -5.75 -16.47 -13.00
N PRO A 191 -4.61 -17.16 -13.25
CA PRO A 191 -3.40 -16.97 -12.47
C PRO A 191 -2.97 -15.51 -12.40
N GLY A 192 -2.70 -15.02 -11.19
CA GLY A 192 -2.28 -13.65 -10.94
C GLY A 192 -3.36 -12.61 -11.19
N ARG A 193 -4.65 -12.97 -11.20
CA ARG A 193 -5.77 -12.02 -11.35
C ARG A 193 -6.77 -12.18 -10.23
N ALA A 194 -7.10 -11.06 -9.59
CA ALA A 194 -8.00 -10.99 -8.44
C ALA A 194 -9.28 -10.23 -8.77
N ILE A 195 -10.38 -10.67 -8.15
CA ILE A 195 -11.62 -9.92 -8.03
C ILE A 195 -11.64 -9.26 -6.66
N ILE A 196 -11.78 -7.93 -6.65
CA ILE A 196 -11.88 -7.13 -5.43
C ILE A 196 -13.33 -6.71 -5.22
N ASN A 197 -13.80 -6.76 -3.98
CA ASN A 197 -15.07 -6.20 -3.54
C ASN A 197 -14.82 -5.16 -2.45
N ALA A 198 -15.11 -3.90 -2.76
CA ALA A 198 -15.14 -2.81 -1.80
C ALA A 198 -16.55 -2.20 -1.78
N ARG A 199 -17.28 -2.37 -0.68
CA ARG A 199 -18.64 -1.82 -0.50
C ARG A 199 -19.62 -2.20 -1.63
N GLU A 200 -19.59 -3.47 -2.06
CA GLU A 200 -20.40 -4.01 -3.18
C GLU A 200 -19.99 -3.51 -4.57
N ILE A 201 -18.87 -2.81 -4.68
CA ILE A 201 -18.25 -2.44 -5.96
C ILE A 201 -17.18 -3.46 -6.28
N TYR A 202 -17.33 -4.12 -7.44
CA TYR A 202 -16.44 -5.16 -7.91
C TYR A 202 -15.52 -4.63 -9.02
N PHE A 203 -14.23 -4.96 -8.93
CA PHE A 203 -13.24 -4.63 -9.97
C PHE A 203 -12.10 -5.64 -10.02
N ILE A 204 -11.33 -5.62 -11.10
CA ILE A 204 -10.23 -6.54 -11.34
C ILE A 204 -8.91 -5.87 -10.97
N VAL A 205 -8.03 -6.65 -10.37
CA VAL A 205 -6.64 -6.27 -10.09
C VAL A 205 -5.75 -7.40 -10.57
N ASP A 206 -4.63 -7.05 -11.18
CA ASP A 206 -3.63 -8.00 -11.62
C ASP A 206 -2.38 -7.98 -10.76
N SER A 207 -1.76 -9.14 -10.66
CA SER A 207 -0.39 -9.32 -10.20
C SER A 207 0.58 -8.96 -11.33
N ILE A 208 1.85 -8.81 -10.97
CA ILE A 208 2.93 -8.41 -11.88
C ILE A 208 3.65 -9.63 -12.47
N PRO A 209 4.37 -9.48 -13.61
CA PRO A 209 5.08 -10.60 -14.23
C PRO A 209 6.11 -11.30 -13.32
N PRO A 210 6.86 -10.59 -12.44
CA PRO A 210 7.73 -11.25 -11.46
C PRO A 210 7.03 -12.21 -10.47
N LEU A 211 5.71 -12.08 -10.30
CA LEU A 211 4.86 -12.98 -9.51
C LEU A 211 4.01 -13.91 -10.39
N GLY A 212 4.24 -13.91 -11.70
CA GLY A 212 3.52 -14.74 -12.67
C GLY A 212 2.14 -14.23 -13.07
N GLY A 213 1.83 -12.95 -12.83
CA GLY A 213 0.57 -12.32 -13.24
C GLY A 213 0.60 -11.64 -14.61
N PRO A 214 -0.59 -11.41 -15.22
CA PRO A 214 -0.71 -10.81 -16.55
C PRO A 214 -0.42 -9.31 -16.58
N ASN A 215 -0.67 -8.59 -15.47
CA ASN A 215 -0.44 -7.14 -15.33
C ASN A 215 -1.09 -6.29 -16.45
N GLU A 216 -2.22 -6.76 -16.97
CA GLU A 216 -3.01 -6.05 -17.97
C GLU A 216 -3.89 -5.00 -17.31
N GLU A 217 -4.39 -5.27 -16.11
CA GLU A 217 -5.18 -4.37 -15.28
C GLU A 217 -4.33 -3.56 -14.27
N LEU A 218 -5.01 -2.74 -13.46
CA LEU A 218 -4.40 -2.11 -12.29
C LEU A 218 -3.78 -3.16 -11.38
N ASN A 219 -2.63 -2.84 -10.79
CA ASN A 219 -1.93 -3.71 -9.84
C ASN A 219 -1.90 -3.07 -8.43
N PRO A 220 -1.46 -3.80 -7.39
CA PRO A 220 -1.49 -3.27 -6.02
C PRO A 220 -0.75 -1.95 -5.82
N LEU A 221 0.35 -1.72 -6.55
CA LEU A 221 1.10 -0.45 -6.47
C LEU A 221 0.30 0.69 -7.10
N ASP A 222 -0.38 0.46 -8.23
CA ASP A 222 -1.23 1.50 -8.82
C ASP A 222 -2.37 1.88 -7.89
N LEU A 223 -2.96 0.92 -7.18
CA LEU A 223 -4.04 1.18 -6.24
C LEU A 223 -3.56 2.01 -5.04
N MET A 224 -2.39 1.69 -4.49
CA MET A 224 -1.81 2.43 -3.37
C MET A 224 -1.45 3.88 -3.75
N LEU A 225 -0.79 4.06 -4.91
CA LEU A 225 -0.46 5.40 -5.38
C LEU A 225 -1.69 6.18 -5.84
N GLY A 226 -2.66 5.49 -6.44
CA GLY A 226 -3.97 6.03 -6.80
C GLY A 226 -4.78 6.48 -5.59
N ALA A 227 -4.72 5.74 -4.48
CA ALA A 227 -5.30 6.16 -3.20
C ALA A 227 -4.69 7.48 -2.74
N GLN A 228 -3.36 7.60 -2.77
CA GLN A 228 -2.68 8.84 -2.38
C GLN A 228 -3.03 10.00 -3.33
N ALA A 229 -3.04 9.78 -4.64
CA ALA A 229 -3.36 10.80 -5.64
C ALA A 229 -4.81 11.28 -5.51
N ALA A 230 -5.77 10.36 -5.37
CA ALA A 230 -7.17 10.71 -5.14
C ALA A 230 -7.35 11.48 -3.83
N CYS A 231 -6.72 11.02 -2.74
CA CYS A 231 -6.83 11.69 -1.45
C CYS A 231 -6.28 13.13 -1.50
N VAL A 232 -5.15 13.35 -2.18
CA VAL A 232 -4.58 14.68 -2.40
C VAL A 232 -5.59 15.57 -3.12
N THR A 233 -6.11 15.07 -4.24
CA THR A 233 -7.06 15.78 -5.11
C THR A 233 -8.32 16.18 -4.35
N PHE A 234 -8.93 15.25 -3.60
CA PHE A 234 -10.18 15.49 -2.88
C PHE A 234 -10.03 16.36 -1.64
N VAL A 235 -8.93 16.24 -0.89
CA VAL A 235 -8.70 17.15 0.24
C VAL A 235 -8.46 18.57 -0.26
N MET A 236 -7.69 18.75 -1.33
CA MET A 236 -7.46 20.09 -1.92
C MET A 236 -8.75 20.69 -2.48
N GLU A 237 -9.55 19.92 -3.22
CA GLU A 237 -10.88 20.33 -3.70
C GLU A 237 -11.81 20.72 -2.54
N ALA A 238 -11.85 19.91 -1.47
CA ALA A 238 -12.69 20.18 -0.31
C ALA A 238 -12.29 21.49 0.41
N VAL A 239 -10.98 21.73 0.57
CA VAL A 239 -10.47 22.96 1.19
C VAL A 239 -10.83 24.18 0.35
N ALA A 240 -10.66 24.13 -0.97
CA ALA A 240 -11.06 25.23 -1.84
C ALA A 240 -12.55 25.54 -1.72
N ASN A 241 -13.40 24.52 -1.66
CA ASN A 241 -14.83 24.69 -1.48
C ASN A 241 -15.22 25.24 -0.10
N GLU A 242 -14.50 24.84 0.97
CA GLU A 242 -14.72 25.34 2.33
C GLU A 242 -14.33 26.81 2.48
N GLU A 243 -13.23 27.21 1.85
CA GLU A 243 -12.67 28.55 1.89
C GLU A 243 -13.23 29.48 0.81
N GLN A 244 -14.07 28.94 -0.08
CA GLN A 244 -14.71 29.65 -1.19
C GLN A 244 -13.71 30.21 -2.21
N TRP A 245 -12.64 29.47 -2.49
CA TRP A 245 -11.64 29.82 -3.51
C TRP A 245 -12.11 29.47 -4.93
N GLU A 246 -11.67 30.23 -5.92
CA GLU A 246 -11.97 29.99 -7.35
C GLU A 246 -11.05 28.92 -7.97
N LEU A 247 -11.01 27.73 -7.36
CA LEU A 247 -10.25 26.59 -7.90
C LEU A 247 -10.86 26.12 -9.23
N ALA A 248 -10.16 26.40 -10.33
CA ALA A 248 -10.59 26.04 -11.68
C ALA A 248 -10.34 24.56 -12.00
N SER A 249 -9.17 24.05 -11.60
CA SER A 249 -8.79 22.65 -11.81
C SER A 249 -7.80 22.19 -10.74
N ILE A 250 -7.82 20.88 -10.45
CA ILE A 250 -6.80 20.23 -9.63
C ILE A 250 -6.48 18.86 -10.22
N SER A 251 -5.19 18.59 -10.37
CA SER A 251 -4.67 17.26 -10.66
C SER A 251 -3.47 16.96 -9.78
N SER A 252 -3.23 15.68 -9.52
CA SER A 252 -2.05 15.23 -8.79
C SER A 252 -1.44 14.01 -9.44
N LYS A 253 -0.11 13.91 -9.38
CA LYS A 253 0.67 12.75 -9.79
C LYS A 253 1.47 12.27 -8.59
N VAL A 254 1.34 10.99 -8.27
CA VAL A 254 2.11 10.37 -7.18
C VAL A 254 3.09 9.39 -7.80
N THR A 255 4.36 9.52 -7.44
CA THR A 255 5.44 8.61 -7.86
C THR A 255 6.03 7.92 -6.64
N GLY A 256 6.04 6.60 -6.64
CA GLY A 256 6.68 5.77 -5.61
C GLY A 256 8.02 5.20 -6.07
N HIS A 257 9.01 5.19 -5.18
CA HIS A 257 10.35 4.65 -5.43
C HIS A 257 10.59 3.44 -4.56
N PHE A 258 10.82 2.27 -5.15
CA PHE A 258 10.90 1.00 -4.41
C PHE A 258 11.87 0.02 -5.08
N ALA A 259 12.39 -0.93 -4.32
CA ALA A 259 13.28 -1.96 -4.86
C ALA A 259 12.45 -3.13 -5.42
N ALA A 260 12.11 -3.08 -6.71
CA ALA A 260 11.23 -4.07 -7.35
C ALA A 260 11.77 -5.51 -7.26
N GLU A 261 13.09 -5.68 -7.20
CA GLU A 261 13.72 -6.99 -7.03
C GLU A 261 13.29 -7.70 -5.75
N GLY A 262 13.02 -6.94 -4.68
CA GLY A 262 12.57 -7.48 -3.39
C GLY A 262 11.16 -8.10 -3.43
N VAL A 263 10.39 -7.82 -4.48
CA VAL A 263 9.05 -8.40 -4.66
C VAL A 263 9.13 -9.87 -5.05
N LYS A 264 10.25 -10.32 -5.62
CA LYS A 264 10.46 -11.72 -5.98
C LYS A 264 10.68 -12.56 -4.72
N LEU A 265 10.03 -13.72 -4.66
CA LEU A 265 10.15 -14.67 -3.55
C LEU A 265 11.56 -15.26 -3.36
N ALA A 266 12.46 -15.08 -4.33
CA ALA A 266 13.85 -15.49 -4.23
C ALA A 266 14.77 -14.45 -3.55
N SER A 267 14.26 -13.23 -3.30
CA SER A 267 15.08 -12.06 -2.92
C SER A 267 14.86 -11.64 -1.47
N TYR A 268 15.37 -12.40 -0.50
CA TYR A 268 15.13 -12.16 0.94
C TYR A 268 15.90 -10.97 1.53
N ASP A 269 17.02 -10.59 0.93
CA ASP A 269 17.88 -9.50 1.44
C ASP A 269 17.47 -8.11 0.91
N ILE A 270 16.42 -8.03 0.09
CA ILE A 270 15.96 -6.79 -0.53
C ILE A 270 14.54 -6.48 -0.05
N ASN A 271 14.40 -5.39 0.71
CA ASN A 271 13.10 -4.94 1.17
C ASN A 271 12.39 -4.13 0.04
N PRO A 272 11.21 -4.58 -0.44
CA PRO A 272 10.53 -3.95 -1.56
C PRO A 272 9.66 -2.75 -1.18
N ARG A 273 9.72 -2.26 0.07
CA ARG A 273 8.93 -1.10 0.50
C ARG A 273 9.13 0.09 -0.45
N ILE A 274 8.10 0.93 -0.53
CA ILE A 274 8.23 2.29 -1.05
C ILE A 274 9.14 3.06 -0.08
N GLN A 275 10.31 3.48 -0.57
CA GLN A 275 11.35 4.15 0.22
C GLN A 275 11.25 5.67 0.12
N ARG A 276 10.71 6.17 -0.99
CA ARG A 276 10.48 7.59 -1.24
C ARG A 276 9.20 7.76 -2.03
N MET A 277 8.52 8.89 -1.83
CA MET A 277 7.34 9.27 -2.59
C MET A 277 7.42 10.73 -3.02
N ASP A 278 7.03 11.00 -4.26
CA ASP A 278 6.84 12.36 -4.76
C ASP A 278 5.36 12.57 -5.08
N ILE A 279 4.79 13.66 -4.57
CA ILE A 279 3.43 14.11 -4.81
C ILE A 279 3.54 15.43 -5.58
N GLU A 280 3.33 15.39 -6.88
CA GLU A 280 3.21 16.56 -7.72
C GLU A 280 1.74 16.95 -7.82
N PHE A 281 1.41 18.24 -7.75
CA PHE A 281 0.05 18.72 -8.00
C PHE A 281 0.03 20.00 -8.82
N VAL A 282 -1.02 20.19 -9.61
CA VAL A 282 -1.30 21.41 -10.37
C VAL A 282 -2.68 21.89 -9.98
N ALA A 283 -2.76 23.07 -9.36
CA ALA A 283 -3.97 23.73 -8.90
C ALA A 283 -4.13 25.09 -9.58
N GLU A 284 -5.09 25.21 -10.50
CA GLU A 284 -5.31 26.43 -11.28
C GLU A 284 -6.42 27.30 -10.67
N GLY A 285 -6.33 28.62 -10.85
CA GLY A 285 -7.35 29.59 -10.40
C GLY A 285 -7.17 30.10 -8.97
N ILE A 286 -6.16 29.63 -8.25
CA ILE A 286 -5.84 30.07 -6.89
C ILE A 286 -4.44 30.66 -6.78
N ASP A 287 -4.20 31.51 -5.78
CA ASP A 287 -2.92 32.16 -5.56
C ASP A 287 -1.92 31.33 -4.72
N LEU A 288 -0.70 31.84 -4.56
CA LEU A 288 0.35 31.16 -3.82
C LEU A 288 0.02 30.94 -2.33
N VAL A 289 -0.66 31.90 -1.69
CA VAL A 289 -1.05 31.81 -0.27
C VAL A 289 -2.10 30.72 -0.08
N GLU A 290 -3.08 30.65 -0.97
CA GLU A 290 -4.10 29.62 -1.02
C GLU A 290 -3.48 28.22 -1.22
N ARG A 291 -2.52 28.09 -2.15
CA ARG A 291 -1.76 26.84 -2.36
C ARG A 291 -0.95 26.40 -1.14
N TYR A 292 -0.32 27.31 -0.41
CA TYR A 292 0.36 26.96 0.85
C TYR A 292 -0.63 26.42 1.90
N LYS A 293 -1.81 27.03 2.01
CA LYS A 293 -2.86 26.57 2.93
C LYS A 293 -3.45 25.22 2.49
N MET A 294 -3.55 24.94 1.19
CA MET A 294 -3.88 23.61 0.67
C MET A 294 -2.89 22.55 1.13
N ILE A 295 -1.59 22.79 0.97
CA ILE A 295 -0.55 21.83 1.39
C ILE A 295 -0.63 21.57 2.90
N SER A 296 -0.86 22.61 3.71
CA SER A 296 -1.03 22.46 5.16
C SER A 296 -2.24 21.57 5.51
N ASN A 297 -3.37 21.79 4.86
CA ASN A 297 -4.57 20.97 5.05
C ASN A 297 -4.38 19.53 4.55
N LEU A 298 -3.73 19.34 3.40
CA LEU A 298 -3.36 18.03 2.89
C LEU A 298 -2.61 17.22 3.95
N LYS A 299 -1.54 17.83 4.51
CA LYS A 299 -0.68 17.20 5.51
C LYS A 299 -1.41 16.84 6.80
N ALA A 300 -2.49 17.56 7.13
CA ALA A 300 -3.23 17.35 8.37
C ALA A 300 -4.46 16.44 8.21
N ARG A 301 -5.08 16.41 7.03
CA ARG A 301 -6.41 15.83 6.81
C ARG A 301 -6.43 14.60 5.94
N CYS A 302 -5.47 14.42 5.01
CA CYS A 302 -5.51 13.26 4.11
C CYS A 302 -5.10 11.98 4.86
N PRO A 303 -6.03 11.03 5.10
CA PRO A 303 -5.73 9.83 5.88
C PRO A 303 -4.68 8.94 5.22
N ILE A 304 -4.58 8.98 3.89
CA ILE A 304 -3.55 8.23 3.14
C ILE A 304 -2.19 8.89 3.36
N TYR A 305 -2.09 10.21 3.19
CA TYR A 305 -0.85 10.95 3.40
C TYR A 305 -0.32 10.78 4.83
N THR A 306 -1.17 11.02 5.83
CA THR A 306 -0.73 10.98 7.24
C THR A 306 -0.30 9.58 7.66
N THR A 307 -0.95 8.54 7.10
CA THR A 307 -0.51 7.15 7.27
C THR A 307 0.85 6.93 6.62
N LEU A 308 0.98 7.27 5.33
CA LEU A 308 2.21 7.02 4.58
C LEU A 308 3.40 7.82 5.11
N SER A 309 3.20 9.05 5.60
CA SER A 309 4.25 9.88 6.19
C SER A 309 4.85 9.28 7.47
N ASN A 310 4.18 8.33 8.11
CA ASN A 310 4.75 7.58 9.24
C ASN A 310 5.66 6.43 8.79
N SER A 311 5.65 6.08 7.50
CA SER A 311 6.39 4.94 6.94
C SER A 311 7.42 5.29 5.87
N ILE A 312 7.20 6.37 5.12
CA ILE A 312 7.99 6.79 3.97
C ILE A 312 8.68 8.10 4.30
N GLU A 313 10.00 8.13 4.16
CA GLU A 313 10.79 9.35 4.33
C GLU A 313 11.91 9.39 3.27
N PRO A 314 11.93 10.38 2.36
CA PRO A 314 11.04 11.54 2.30
C PRO A 314 9.73 11.32 1.50
N ILE A 315 8.69 12.08 1.85
CA ILE A 315 7.56 12.39 0.96
C ILE A 315 7.69 13.83 0.49
N ASN A 316 8.02 14.04 -0.78
CA ASN A 316 8.14 15.37 -1.38
C ASN A 316 6.78 15.82 -1.90
N ILE A 317 6.33 17.03 -1.53
CA ILE A 317 5.15 17.65 -2.11
C ILE A 317 5.62 18.80 -2.99
N ILE A 318 5.28 18.74 -4.28
CA ILE A 318 5.81 19.60 -5.32
C ILE A 318 4.63 20.30 -6.00
N ASP A 319 4.51 21.61 -5.77
CA ASP A 319 3.58 22.47 -6.49
C ASP A 319 4.12 22.72 -7.91
N LYS A 320 3.35 22.31 -8.91
CA LYS A 320 3.63 22.48 -10.34
C LYS A 320 2.71 23.53 -10.98
N SER A 321 1.91 24.24 -10.19
CA SER A 321 1.03 25.32 -10.65
C SER A 321 1.88 26.50 -11.14
N MET A 322 1.65 26.94 -12.37
CA MET A 322 2.33 28.11 -12.97
C MET A 322 1.61 29.42 -12.63
#